data_AF-A0A7M1XN23-F1
#
_entry.id   AF-A0A7M1XN23-F1
#
_cell.length_a   1.000
_cell.length_b   1.000
_cell.length_c   1.000
_cell.angle_alpha   90.00
_cell.angle_beta   90.00
_cell.angle_gamma   90.00
#
_symmetry.space_group_name_H-M   'P 1'
#
loop_
_entity.id
_entity.type
_entity.pdbx_description
1 polymer ?
#
loop_
_entity_poly.entity_id
_entity_poly.type
_entity_poly.pdbx_seq_one_letter_code
_entity_poly.pdbx_strand_id
1 'polypeptide(L)' 'MEYCQALDGLPRIVHILFALFLPILHLIYAVIYDVSNNNMVALILDLVSFIAGGVVYWILNLIFVLLKNQVFSFSYYIK' A
#
# COMPACT_ATOMS: atom_id res chain seq x y z
N MET A 1 -8.72 10.44 1.32
CA MET A 1 -7.63 11.29 0.79
C MET A 1 -6.72 11.83 1.89
N GLU A 2 -7.24 12.42 2.97
CA GLU A 2 -6.41 12.95 4.08
C GLU A 2 -5.51 11.88 4.72
N TYR A 3 -6.00 10.65 4.90
CA TYR A 3 -5.20 9.54 5.41
C TYR A 3 -4.00 9.20 4.50
N CYS A 4 -4.23 9.15 3.17
CA CYS A 4 -3.16 8.90 2.21
C CYS A 4 -2.14 10.04 2.20
N GLN A 5 -2.61 11.29 2.23
CA GLN A 5 -1.74 12.47 2.30
C GLN A 5 -0.93 12.53 3.60
N ALA A 6 -1.54 12.15 4.73
CA ALA A 6 -0.86 12.07 6.00
C ALA A 6 0.23 10.99 5.99
N LEU A 7 -0.03 9.84 5.36
CA LEU A 7 0.96 8.78 5.20
C LEU A 7 2.07 9.18 4.24
N ASP A 8 1.76 9.69 3.05
CA ASP A 8 2.76 10.13 2.06
C ASP A 8 3.67 11.25 2.59
N GLY A 9 3.17 12.08 3.50
CA GLY A 9 3.94 13.13 4.16
C GLY A 9 4.93 12.65 5.23
N LEU A 10 4.91 11.36 5.59
CA LEU A 10 5.81 10.82 6.61
C LEU A 10 7.24 10.63 6.10
N PRO A 11 8.25 10.84 6.96
CA PRO A 11 9.64 10.56 6.59
C PRO A 11 9.84 9.07 6.33
N ARG A 12 10.77 8.76 5.41
CA ARG A 12 11.02 7.39 4.92
C ARG A 12 11.26 6.34 6.01
N ILE A 13 11.88 6.72 7.11
CA ILE A 13 12.11 5.84 8.27
C ILE A 13 10.78 5.36 8.85
N VAL A 14 9.78 6.24 8.95
CA VAL A 14 8.46 5.90 9.49
C VAL A 14 7.71 4.97 8.54
N HIS A 15 7.81 5.21 7.23
CA HIS A 15 7.27 4.26 6.22
C HIS A 15 7.90 2.87 6.35
N ILE A 16 9.21 2.78 6.52
CA ILE A 16 9.91 1.50 6.70
C ILE A 16 9.44 0.81 7.99
N LEU A 17 9.30 1.55 9.10
CA LEU A 17 8.80 1.02 10.36
C LEU A 17 7.36 0.52 10.22
N PHE A 18 6.50 1.27 9.54
CA PHE A 18 5.12 0.84 9.28
C PHE A 18 5.07 -0.34 8.33
N ALA A 19 5.94 -0.40 7.32
CA ALA A 19 6.00 -1.55 6.42
C ALA A 19 6.43 -2.80 7.20
N LEU A 20 7.37 -2.70 8.13
CA LEU A 20 7.91 -3.83 8.89
C LEU A 20 6.98 -4.31 10.01
N PHE A 21 6.40 -3.39 10.79
CA PHE A 21 5.63 -3.72 11.99
C PHE A 21 4.11 -3.65 11.80
N LEU A 22 3.63 -2.86 10.83
CA LEU A 22 2.21 -2.54 10.65
C LEU A 22 1.79 -2.64 9.17
N PRO A 23 1.93 -3.81 8.53
CA PRO A 23 1.58 -4.00 7.12
C PRO A 23 0.11 -3.71 6.81
N ILE A 24 -0.76 -3.86 7.81
CA ILE A 24 -2.19 -3.56 7.72
C ILE A 24 -2.44 -2.07 7.42
N LEU A 25 -1.61 -1.14 7.93
CA LEU A 25 -1.74 0.30 7.63
C LEU A 25 -1.56 0.58 6.13
N HIS A 26 -0.66 -0.15 5.49
CA HIS A 26 -0.39 -0.04 4.06
C HIS A 26 -1.52 -0.66 3.22
N LEU A 27 -2.13 -1.76 3.70
CA LEU A 27 -3.33 -2.30 3.06
C LEU A 27 -4.50 -1.31 3.13
N ILE A 28 -4.71 -0.69 4.30
CA ILE A 28 -5.75 0.34 4.46
C ILE A 28 -5.48 1.53 3.54
N TYR A 29 -4.21 1.92 3.38
CA TYR A 29 -3.81 2.95 2.42
C TYR A 29 -4.20 2.54 0.99
N ALA A 30 -3.82 1.35 0.54
CA ALA A 30 -4.10 0.85 -0.80
C ALA A 30 -5.62 0.81 -1.06
N VAL A 31 -6.41 0.30 -0.11
CA VAL A 31 -7.88 0.27 -0.20
C VAL A 31 -8.47 1.67 -0.32
N ILE A 32 -8.06 2.62 0.54
CA ILE A 32 -8.58 4.00 0.48
C ILE A 32 -8.19 4.67 -0.85
N TYR A 33 -6.98 4.43 -1.33
CA TYR A 33 -6.49 4.96 -2.60
C TYR A 33 -7.29 4.40 -3.78
N ASP A 34 -7.51 3.09 -3.82
CA ASP A 34 -8.26 2.42 -4.90
C ASP A 34 -9.73 2.82 -4.92
N VAL A 35 -10.38 2.91 -3.75
CA VAL A 35 -11.76 3.42 -3.64
C VAL A 35 -11.84 4.86 -4.13
N SER A 36 -10.86 5.70 -3.76
CA SER A 36 -10.84 7.11 -4.19
C SER A 36 -10.65 7.26 -5.69
N ASN A 37 -9.92 6.33 -6.33
CA ASN A 37 -9.72 6.30 -7.78
C ASN A 37 -10.80 5.50 -8.54
N ASN A 38 -11.82 4.99 -7.84
CA ASN A 38 -12.89 4.16 -8.40
C ASN A 38 -12.38 2.89 -9.14
N ASN A 39 -11.19 2.41 -8.77
CA ASN A 39 -10.50 1.29 -9.41
C ASN A 39 -10.81 -0.01 -8.67
N MET A 40 -12.04 -0.51 -8.86
CA MET A 40 -12.54 -1.71 -8.17
C MET A 40 -11.71 -2.97 -8.47
N VAL A 41 -11.10 -3.05 -9.66
CA VAL A 41 -10.20 -4.16 -10.03
C VAL A 41 -8.91 -4.13 -9.20
N ALA A 42 -8.31 -2.94 -9.02
CA ALA A 42 -7.11 -2.79 -8.20
C ALA A 42 -7.39 -3.15 -6.75
N LEU A 43 -8.54 -2.70 -6.21
CA LEU A 43 -8.98 -3.02 -4.86
C LEU A 43 -9.10 -4.53 -4.61
N ILE A 44 -9.71 -5.26 -5.55
CA ILE A 44 -9.85 -6.72 -5.46
C ILE A 44 -8.47 -7.38 -5.52
N LEU A 45 -7.56 -6.91 -6.39
CA LEU A 45 -6.21 -7.45 -6.49
C LEU A 45 -5.37 -7.19 -5.23
N ASP A 46 -5.45 -6.01 -4.63
CA ASP A 46 -4.77 -5.67 -3.39
C ASP A 46 -5.27 -6.54 -2.23
N LEU A 47 -6.59 -6.72 -2.09
CA LEU A 47 -7.19 -7.62 -1.09
C LEU A 47 -6.83 -9.09 -1.30
N VAL A 48 -6.97 -9.60 -2.53
CA VAL A 48 -6.64 -10.99 -2.84
C VAL A 48 -5.15 -11.26 -2.66
N SER A 49 -4.28 -10.34 -3.08
CA SER A 49 -2.83 -10.47 -2.89
C SER A 49 -2.44 -10.46 -1.43
N PHE A 50 -3.12 -9.66 -0.60
CA PHE A 50 -2.90 -9.66 0.85
C PHE A 50 -3.39 -10.96 1.51
N ILE A 51 -4.56 -11.48 1.15
CA ILE A 51 -5.14 -12.69 1.77
C ILE A 51 -4.43 -13.95 1.28
N ALA A 52 -4.21 -14.09 -0.04
CA ALA A 52 -3.60 -15.28 -0.64
C ALA A 52 -2.08 -15.29 -0.50
N GLY A 53 -1.46 -14.12 -0.45
CA GLY A 53 -0.01 -13.96 -0.52
C GLY A 53 0.55 -13.03 0.53
N GLY A 54 -0.08 -12.87 1.71
CA GLY A 54 0.26 -11.85 2.71
C GLY A 54 1.75 -11.61 2.98
N VAL A 55 2.58 -12.66 2.96
CA VAL A 55 4.05 -12.53 3.05
C VAL A 55 4.68 -11.96 1.78
N VAL A 56 4.26 -12.41 0.60
CA VAL A 56 4.70 -11.89 -0.71
C VAL A 56 4.26 -10.43 -0.88
N TYR A 57 3.01 -10.11 -0.55
CA TYR A 57 2.49 -8.75 -0.57
C TYR A 57 3.27 -7.85 0.39
N TRP A 58 3.55 -8.34 1.60
CA TRP A 58 4.39 -7.63 2.58
C TRP A 58 5.80 -7.35 2.05
N ILE A 59 6.47 -8.34 1.47
CA ILE A 59 7.81 -8.19 0.88
C ILE A 59 7.78 -7.17 -0.26
N LEU A 60 6.79 -7.25 -1.16
CA LEU A 60 6.62 -6.30 -2.25
C LEU A 60 6.43 -4.87 -1.73
N ASN A 61 5.61 -4.70 -0.70
CA ASN A 61 5.38 -3.41 -0.06
C ASN A 61 6.67 -2.83 0.55
N LEU A 62 7.45 -3.69 1.21
CA LEU A 62 8.72 -3.31 1.80
C LEU A 62 9.75 -2.87 0.74
N ILE A 63 9.83 -3.61 -0.37
CA ILE A 63 10.67 -3.24 -1.52
C ILE A 63 10.20 -1.90 -2.11
N PHE A 64 8.89 -1.68 -2.21
CA PHE A 64 8.33 -0.45 -2.75
C PHE A 64 8.61 0.77 -1.88
N VAL A 65 8.43 0.65 -0.58
CA VAL A 65 8.80 1.67 0.39
C VAL A 65 10.29 1.97 0.33
N LEU A 66 11.14 0.95 0.19
CA LEU A 66 12.58 1.14 0.04
C LEU A 66 12.95 1.80 -1.27
N LEU A 67 12.34 1.46 -2.40
CA LEU A 67 12.74 1.99 -3.71
C LEU A 67 12.10 3.33 -4.04
N LYS A 68 10.83 3.51 -3.68
CA LYS A 68 10.00 4.64 -4.10
C LYS A 68 9.54 5.53 -2.96
N ASN A 69 9.77 5.15 -1.70
CA ASN A 69 9.23 5.84 -0.53
C ASN A 69 7.70 6.02 -0.61
N GLN A 70 7.03 5.01 -1.17
CA GLN A 70 5.59 5.00 -1.44
C GLN A 70 5.04 3.63 -1.08
N VAL A 71 3.79 3.61 -0.63
CA VAL A 71 3.04 2.38 -0.37
C VAL A 71 2.76 1.66 -1.69
N PHE A 72 2.92 0.33 -1.69
CA PHE A 72 2.51 -0.48 -2.83
C PHE A 72 0.99 -0.51 -2.97
N SER A 73 0.50 -0.25 -4.19
CA SER A 73 -0.90 -0.41 -4.59
C SER A 73 -0.96 -0.80 -6.07
N PHE A 74 -1.87 -1.70 -6.43
CA PHE A 74 -2.06 -2.11 -7.82
C PHE A 74 -2.67 -1.01 -8.69
N SER A 75 -3.32 0.00 -8.10
CA SER A 75 -3.81 1.16 -8.83
C SER A 75 -2.71 1.95 -9.53
N TYR A 76 -1.45 1.87 -9.08
CA TYR A 76 -0.35 2.53 -9.79
C TYR A 76 -0.04 1.87 -11.14
N TYR A 77 -0.43 0.62 -11.32
CA TYR A 77 -0.15 -0.21 -12.49
C TYR A 77 -1.36 -0.35 -13.41
N ILE A 78 -2.56 -0.34 -12.83
CA ILE A 78 -3.82 -0.46 -13.54
C ILE A 78 -4.39 0.95 -13.67
N LYS A 79 -4.15 1.58 -14.83
CA LYS A 79 -4.75 2.86 -15.23
C LYS A 79 -6.07 2.66 -15.92
#